data_AF-A0A9E1TZ84-F1
#
_entry.id   AF-A0A9E1TZ84-F1
#
_cell.length_a   1.000
_cell.length_b   1.000
_cell.length_c   1.000
_cell.angle_alpha   90.00
_cell.angle_beta   90.00
_cell.angle_gamma   90.00
#
_symmetry.space_group_name_H-M   'P 1'
#
loop_
_entity.id
_entity.type
_entity.pdbx_description
1 polymer ?
#
loop_
_entity_poly.entity_id
_entity_poly.type
_entity_poly.pdbx_seq_one_letter_code
_entity_poly.pdbx_strand_id
1 'polypeptide(L)'
;MSEKHPLLYEPTTAITDYIIFILGITFGWFTLSIQDSQFHQLWGTSFITIAIGALLGGTTHGFGPKLSQIPRTIIWRATLIFVAATGLLLAMSTALVFVTGKGEDALYITAGVLLISFYNRIRTQD
;
A
#
# COMPACT_ATOMS: atom_id res chain seq x y z
N MET A 1 33.08 -24.23 -4.92
CA MET A 1 32.85 -22.81 -5.25
C MET A 1 31.94 -22.26 -4.17
N SER A 2 32.32 -21.18 -3.48
CA SER A 2 31.48 -20.57 -2.44
C SER A 2 30.22 -20.04 -3.11
N GLU A 3 29.07 -20.67 -2.86
CA GLU A 3 27.78 -20.12 -3.27
C GLU A 3 27.61 -18.78 -2.54
N LYS A 4 27.94 -17.69 -3.23
CA LYS A 4 27.60 -16.36 -2.74
C LYS A 4 26.08 -16.31 -2.68
N HIS A 5 25.52 -16.33 -1.48
CA HIS A 5 24.11 -16.05 -1.29
C HIS A 5 23.77 -14.75 -2.01
N PRO A 6 22.78 -14.74 -2.91
CA PRO A 6 22.45 -13.54 -3.65
C PRO A 6 22.10 -12.40 -2.69
N LEU A 7 22.51 -11.17 -3.06
CA LEU A 7 22.29 -9.98 -2.24
C LEU A 7 20.79 -9.75 -1.98
N LEU A 8 19.95 -10.01 -2.99
CA LEU A 8 18.49 -9.99 -2.94
C LEU A 8 17.95 -11.39 -3.26
N TYR A 9 16.91 -11.82 -2.55
CA TYR A 9 16.28 -13.12 -2.77
C TYR A 9 15.41 -13.15 -4.04
N GLU A 10 14.51 -12.18 -4.18
CA GLU A 10 13.72 -11.95 -5.40
C GLU A 10 14.12 -10.61 -6.02
N PRO A 11 15.24 -10.56 -6.77
CA PRO A 11 15.86 -9.30 -7.19
C PRO A 11 14.93 -8.46 -8.06
N THR A 12 14.25 -9.07 -9.03
CA THR A 12 13.35 -8.33 -9.94
C THR A 12 12.18 -7.72 -9.17
N THR A 13 11.49 -8.50 -8.34
CA THR A 13 10.36 -8.03 -7.52
C THR A 13 10.78 -6.90 -6.56
N ALA A 14 11.90 -7.09 -5.85
CA ALA A 14 12.40 -6.10 -4.90
C ALA A 14 12.78 -4.78 -5.60
N ILE A 15 13.42 -4.85 -6.77
CA ILE A 15 13.77 -3.67 -7.56
C ILE A 15 12.51 -2.95 -8.05
N THR A 16 11.53 -3.67 -8.59
CA THR A 16 10.27 -3.07 -9.05
C THR A 16 9.50 -2.41 -7.91
N ASP A 17 9.50 -3.03 -6.73
CA ASP A 17 8.87 -2.48 -5.53
C ASP A 17 9.52 -1.15 -5.10
N TYR A 18 10.85 -1.06 -5.12
CA TYR A 18 11.54 0.20 -4.82
C TYR A 18 11.31 1.28 -5.89
N ILE A 19 11.16 0.90 -7.16
CA ILE A 19 10.75 1.83 -8.22
C ILE A 19 9.33 2.34 -7.95
N ILE A 20 8.39 1.45 -7.60
CA ILE A 20 7.01 1.83 -7.25
C ILE A 20 6.99 2.75 -6.03
N PHE A 21 7.84 2.53 -5.03
CA PHE A 21 8.00 3.44 -3.90
C PHE A 21 8.37 4.86 -4.35
N ILE A 22 9.44 5.00 -5.15
CA ILE A 22 9.90 6.31 -5.63
C ILE A 22 8.82 7.00 -6.47
N LEU A 23 8.22 6.28 -7.42
CA LEU A 23 7.18 6.82 -8.29
C LEU A 23 5.92 7.19 -7.51
N GLY A 24 5.48 6.34 -6.58
CA GLY A 24 4.30 6.58 -5.76
C GLY A 24 4.46 7.77 -4.82
N ILE A 25 5.63 7.96 -4.21
CA ILE A 25 5.91 9.20 -3.46
C ILE A 25 5.87 10.42 -4.38
N THR A 26 6.53 10.32 -5.54
CA THR A 26 6.63 11.43 -6.49
C THR A 26 5.25 11.86 -7.03
N PHE A 27 4.49 10.91 -7.56
CA PHE A 27 3.15 11.17 -8.10
C PHE A 27 2.15 11.51 -7.00
N GLY A 28 2.25 10.86 -5.84
CA GLY A 28 1.44 11.21 -4.67
C GLY A 28 1.63 12.66 -4.25
N TRP A 29 2.88 13.12 -4.15
CA TRP A 29 3.20 14.51 -3.81
C TRP A 29 2.61 15.51 -4.81
N PHE A 30 2.85 15.30 -6.11
CA PHE A 30 2.31 16.19 -7.14
C PHE A 30 0.78 16.18 -7.18
N THR A 31 0.15 15.02 -7.02
CA THR A 31 -1.31 14.90 -7.02
C THR A 31 -1.93 15.58 -5.79
N LEU A 32 -1.33 15.42 -4.61
CA LEU A 32 -1.77 16.07 -3.37
C LEU A 32 -1.59 17.59 -3.40
N SER A 33 -0.71 18.10 -4.26
CA SER A 33 -0.53 19.54 -4.43
C SER A 33 -1.72 20.23 -5.10
N ILE A 34 -2.58 19.48 -5.80
CA ILE A 34 -3.81 19.98 -6.40
C ILE A 34 -4.84 20.22 -5.29
N GLN A 35 -5.04 21.49 -4.94
CA GLN A 35 -5.98 21.91 -3.90
C GLN A 35 -7.44 21.81 -4.36
N ASP A 36 -8.36 21.84 -3.39
CA ASP A 36 -9.82 21.91 -3.62
C ASP A 36 -10.41 20.77 -4.46
N SER A 37 -9.74 19.62 -4.52
CA SER A 37 -10.24 18.43 -5.19
C SER A 37 -10.05 17.18 -4.35
N GLN A 38 -11.13 16.74 -3.72
CA GLN A 38 -11.17 15.51 -2.93
C GLN A 38 -10.78 14.27 -3.77
N PHE A 39 -11.16 14.23 -5.04
CA PHE A 39 -10.73 13.19 -5.97
C PHE A 39 -9.19 13.09 -6.04
N HIS A 40 -8.51 14.22 -6.24
CA HIS A 40 -7.05 14.28 -6.29
C HIS A 40 -6.44 13.99 -4.91
N GLN A 41 -7.06 14.45 -3.83
CA GLN A 41 -6.60 14.11 -2.47
C GLN A 41 -6.58 12.59 -2.26
N LEU A 42 -7.67 11.90 -2.62
CA LEU A 42 -7.76 10.44 -2.50
C LEU A 42 -6.80 9.70 -3.43
N TRP A 43 -6.65 10.14 -4.68
CA TRP A 43 -5.65 9.58 -5.60
C TRP A 43 -4.23 9.79 -5.08
N GLY A 44 -3.91 11.01 -4.66
CA GLY A 44 -2.60 11.35 -4.10
C GLY A 44 -2.29 10.51 -2.87
N THR A 45 -3.23 10.40 -1.92
CA THR A 45 -3.07 9.50 -0.77
C THR A 45 -2.93 8.05 -1.20
N SER A 46 -3.66 7.58 -2.22
CA SER A 46 -3.51 6.21 -2.72
C SER A 46 -2.10 5.93 -3.24
N PHE A 47 -1.48 6.88 -3.96
CA PHE A 47 -0.10 6.77 -4.42
C PHE A 47 0.91 6.73 -3.26
N ILE A 48 0.69 7.53 -2.21
CA ILE A 48 1.55 7.46 -1.01
C ILE A 48 1.37 6.12 -0.28
N THR A 49 0.14 5.63 -0.13
CA THR A 49 -0.10 4.34 0.53
C THR A 49 0.54 3.17 -0.21
N ILE A 50 0.40 3.09 -1.54
CA ILE A 50 1.04 2.02 -2.31
C ILE A 50 2.55 2.15 -2.32
N ALA A 51 3.08 3.37 -2.28
CA ALA A 51 4.52 3.58 -2.15
C ALA A 51 5.06 2.97 -0.85
N ILE A 52 4.40 3.23 0.27
CA ILE A 52 4.80 2.64 1.56
C ILE A 52 4.63 1.11 1.51
N GLY A 53 3.53 0.61 0.95
CA GLY A 53 3.33 -0.83 0.73
C GLY A 53 4.46 -1.46 -0.08
N ALA A 54 4.89 -0.82 -1.16
CA ALA A 54 5.97 -1.28 -2.02
C ALA A 54 7.34 -1.19 -1.33
N LEU A 55 7.62 -0.16 -0.53
CA LEU A 55 8.86 -0.11 0.26
C LEU A 55 8.98 -1.32 1.21
N LEU A 56 7.88 -1.66 1.88
CA LEU A 56 7.81 -2.80 2.79
C LEU A 56 7.82 -4.15 2.04
N GLY A 57 7.11 -4.21 0.91
CA GLY A 57 7.11 -5.34 -0.02
C GLY A 57 8.52 -5.65 -0.54
N GLY A 58 9.22 -4.64 -1.08
CA GLY A 58 10.57 -4.79 -1.61
C GLY A 58 11.58 -5.19 -0.54
N THR A 59 11.37 -4.71 0.70
CA THR A 59 12.16 -5.15 1.86
C THR A 59 11.92 -6.64 2.17
N THR A 60 10.66 -7.10 2.09
CA THR A 60 10.30 -8.50 2.32
C THR A 60 10.78 -9.41 1.19
N HIS A 61 10.57 -9.05 -0.08
CA HIS A 61 11.02 -9.82 -1.24
C HIS A 61 12.55 -9.82 -1.39
N GLY A 62 13.21 -8.71 -1.06
CA GLY A 62 14.66 -8.57 -1.16
C GLY A 62 15.40 -9.27 -0.02
N PHE A 63 14.95 -9.06 1.22
CA PHE A 63 15.68 -9.43 2.43
C PHE A 63 14.93 -10.41 3.35
N GLY A 64 13.73 -10.85 3.00
CA GLY A 64 12.86 -11.70 3.83
C GLY A 64 13.54 -12.93 4.44
N PRO A 65 14.33 -13.71 3.67
CA PRO A 65 15.08 -14.85 4.23
C PRO A 65 16.16 -14.47 5.25
N LYS A 66 16.63 -13.22 5.24
CA LYS A 66 17.63 -12.69 6.18
C LYS A 66 16.98 -12.10 7.44
N LEU A 67 15.66 -11.89 7.43
CA LEU A 67 14.89 -11.41 8.57
C LEU A 67 14.46 -12.57 9.47
N SER A 68 14.47 -12.35 10.78
CA SER A 68 13.85 -13.29 11.72
C SER A 68 12.33 -13.31 11.53
N GLN A 69 11.68 -14.38 12.01
CA GLN A 69 10.25 -14.64 11.73
C GLN A 69 9.34 -13.48 12.13
N ILE A 70 9.53 -12.90 13.31
CA ILE A 70 8.68 -11.82 13.85
C ILE A 70 8.72 -10.56 12.96
N PRO A 71 9.87 -9.91 12.70
CA PRO A 71 9.91 -8.72 11.86
C PRO A 71 9.45 -9.01 10.43
N ARG A 72 9.74 -10.20 9.89
CA ARG A 72 9.23 -10.60 8.57
C ARG A 72 7.70 -10.61 8.52
N THR A 73 7.05 -11.23 9.51
CA THR A 73 5.59 -11.27 9.59
C THR A 73 5.00 -9.87 9.79
N ILE A 74 5.61 -9.03 10.64
CA ILE A 74 5.13 -7.67 10.89
C ILE A 74 5.20 -6.82 9.61
N ILE A 75 6.35 -6.82 8.93
CA ILE A 75 6.56 -6.05 7.69
C ILE A 75 5.58 -6.52 6.62
N TRP A 76 5.43 -7.83 6.44
CA TRP A 76 4.51 -8.39 5.44
C TRP A 76 3.04 -8.01 5.71
N ARG A 77 2.59 -8.10 6.96
CA ARG A 77 1.22 -7.67 7.31
C ARG A 77 1.03 -6.17 7.09
N ALA A 78 2.04 -5.36 7.43
CA ALA A 78 2.00 -3.93 7.14
C ALA A 78 1.91 -3.67 5.62
N THR A 79 2.69 -4.37 4.78
CA THR A 79 2.57 -4.33 3.32
C THR A 79 1.12 -4.56 2.88
N LEU A 80 0.49 -5.63 3.36
CA LEU A 80 -0.90 -5.98 2.98
C LEU A 80 -1.92 -4.93 3.43
N ILE A 81 -1.75 -4.32 4.61
CA ILE A 81 -2.62 -3.23 5.08
C ILE A 81 -2.53 -2.02 4.15
N PHE A 82 -1.31 -1.64 3.74
CA PHE A 82 -1.13 -0.54 2.79
C PHE A 82 -1.72 -0.85 1.42
N VAL A 83 -1.56 -2.07 0.90
CA VAL A 83 -2.19 -2.52 -0.35
C VAL A 83 -3.72 -2.44 -0.27
N ALA A 84 -4.32 -2.92 0.84
CA ALA A 84 -5.76 -2.84 1.05
C ALA A 84 -6.24 -1.38 1.13
N ALA A 85 -5.52 -0.52 1.85
CA ALA A 85 -5.82 0.90 1.93
C ALA A 85 -5.77 1.58 0.55
N THR A 86 -4.77 1.28 -0.27
CA THR A 86 -4.69 1.77 -1.66
C THR A 86 -5.93 1.41 -2.45
N GLY A 87 -6.35 0.14 -2.41
CA GLY A 87 -7.54 -0.32 -3.13
C GLY A 87 -8.82 0.42 -2.70
N LEU A 88 -9.00 0.61 -1.39
CA LEU A 88 -10.15 1.35 -0.85
C LEU A 88 -10.13 2.83 -1.25
N LEU A 89 -8.97 3.48 -1.21
CA LEU A 89 -8.83 4.89 -1.61
C LEU A 89 -9.14 5.10 -3.10
N LEU A 90 -8.65 4.20 -3.98
CA LEU A 90 -8.94 4.26 -5.41
C LEU A 90 -10.42 4.01 -5.71
N ALA A 91 -11.02 3.01 -5.06
CA ALA A 91 -12.44 2.71 -5.19
C ALA A 91 -13.31 3.88 -4.72
N MET A 92 -12.98 4.47 -3.57
CA MET A 92 -13.68 5.63 -3.05
C MET A 92 -13.55 6.83 -3.98
N SER A 93 -12.35 7.12 -4.47
CA SER A 93 -12.12 8.25 -5.37
C SER A 93 -12.96 8.18 -6.64
N THR A 94 -13.04 7.01 -7.27
CA THR A 94 -13.89 6.81 -8.45
C THR A 94 -15.38 6.86 -8.11
N ALA A 95 -15.80 6.35 -6.95
CA ALA A 95 -17.18 6.37 -6.52
C ALA A 95 -17.71 7.79 -6.19
N LEU A 96 -16.85 8.71 -5.74
CA LEU A 96 -17.21 10.11 -5.47
C LEU A 96 -17.82 10.84 -6.68
N VAL A 97 -17.53 10.39 -7.91
CA VAL A 97 -18.14 10.96 -9.12
C VAL A 97 -19.65 10.76 -9.14
N PHE A 98 -20.16 9.73 -8.46
CA PHE A 98 -21.57 9.33 -8.50
C PHE A 98 -22.35 9.70 -7.22
N VAL A 99 -21.67 10.16 -6.17
CA VAL A 99 -22.31 10.43 -4.87
C VAL A 99 -21.86 11.77 -4.29
N THR A 100 -22.76 12.42 -3.57
CA THR A 100 -22.46 13.68 -2.85
C THR A 100 -23.14 13.70 -1.49
N GLY A 101 -22.66 14.54 -0.57
CA GLY A 101 -23.25 14.73 0.76
C GLY A 101 -23.28 13.42 1.56
N LYS A 102 -24.48 12.95 1.96
CA LYS A 102 -24.62 11.71 2.75
C LYS A 102 -24.05 10.46 2.05
N GLY A 103 -24.02 10.45 0.71
CA GLY A 103 -23.44 9.33 -0.04
C GLY A 103 -21.92 9.28 0.09
N GLU A 104 -21.27 10.43 0.16
CA GLU A 104 -19.84 10.56 0.43
C GLU A 104 -19.51 10.05 1.83
N ASP A 105 -20.24 10.50 2.86
CA ASP A 105 -20.06 10.03 4.23
C ASP A 105 -20.17 8.49 4.33
N ALA A 106 -21.15 7.91 3.63
CA ALA A 106 -21.34 6.47 3.59
C ALA A 106 -20.16 5.73 2.94
N LEU A 107 -19.51 6.31 1.92
CA LEU A 107 -18.30 5.73 1.32
C LEU A 107 -17.15 5.69 2.33
N TYR A 108 -16.89 6.80 3.03
CA TYR A 108 -15.83 6.86 4.03
C TYR A 108 -16.04 5.87 5.17
N ILE A 109 -17.28 5.77 5.67
CA ILE A 109 -17.65 4.80 6.70
C ILE A 109 -17.44 3.37 6.19
N THR A 110 -17.91 3.07 4.97
CA THR A 110 -17.78 1.74 4.38
C THR A 110 -16.31 1.36 4.18
N ALA A 111 -15.50 2.27 3.65
CA ALA A 111 -14.06 2.05 3.49
C ALA A 111 -13.38 1.81 4.85
N GLY A 112 -13.70 2.59 5.87
CA GLY A 112 -13.18 2.40 7.23
C GLY A 112 -13.56 1.04 7.82
N VAL A 113 -14.82 0.63 7.69
CA VAL A 113 -15.31 -0.68 8.16
C VAL A 113 -14.61 -1.82 7.42
N LEU A 114 -14.43 -1.70 6.10
CA LEU A 114 -13.73 -2.71 5.31
C LEU A 114 -12.26 -2.81 5.70
N LEU A 115 -11.56 -1.70 5.95
CA LEU A 115 -10.18 -1.70 6.38
C LEU A 115 -10.01 -2.34 7.77
N ILE A 116 -10.87 -1.99 8.73
CA ILE A 116 -10.89 -2.58 10.07
C ILE A 116 -11.20 -4.08 9.98
N SER A 117 -12.18 -4.47 9.15
CA SER A 117 -12.54 -5.86 8.94
C SER A 117 -11.40 -6.65 8.32
N PHE A 118 -10.69 -6.06 7.34
CA PHE A 118 -9.50 -6.65 6.72
C PHE A 118 -8.40 -6.87 7.76
N TYR A 119 -8.08 -5.85 8.58
CA TYR A 119 -7.10 -5.95 9.64
C TYR A 119 -7.44 -7.06 10.65
N ASN A 120 -8.69 -7.11 11.12
CA ASN A 120 -9.13 -8.10 12.11
C ASN A 120 -9.20 -9.53 11.55
N ARG A 121 -9.37 -9.68 10.23
CA ARG A 121 -9.47 -10.97 9.55
C ARG A 121 -8.17 -11.38 8.84
N ILE A 122 -7.09 -10.62 9.02
CA ILE A 122 -5.80 -10.98 8.46
C ILE A 122 -5.38 -12.32 9.07
N ARG A 123 -5.17 -13.32 8.23
CA ARG A 123 -4.83 -14.67 8.69
C ARG A 123 -3.45 -14.64 9.31
N THR A 124 -3.29 -15.43 10.37
CA THR A 124 -2.02 -15.50 11.09
C THR A 124 -1.06 -16.53 10.53
N GLN A 125 -1.55 -17.41 9.64
CA GLN A 125 -0.82 -18.54 9.07
C GLN A 125 -0.52 -18.40 7.56
N ASP A 126 -0.94 -17.28 6.95
CA ASP A 126 -0.55 -16.89 5.58
C ASP A 126 0.64 -15.92 5.65
#